data_AF-A0A5B0BZW8-F1
#
_entry.id   AF-A0A5B0BZW8-F1
#
_cell.length_a   1.000
_cell.length_b   1.000
_cell.length_c   1.000
_cell.angle_alpha   90.00
_cell.angle_beta   90.00
_cell.angle_gamma   90.00
#
_symmetry.space_group_name_H-M   'P 1'
#
loop_
_entity.id
_entity.type
_entity.pdbx_description
1 polymer ?
#
loop_
_entity_poly.entity_id
_entity_poly.type
_entity_poly.pdbx_seq_one_letter_code
_entity_poly.pdbx_strand_id
1 'polypeptide(L)' 'MKLDIARVVSVTPPIRACKAVPSRMTYEDSSGTLNTLEYQVMGLCRNNGS' A
#
# COMPACT_ATOMS: atom_id res chain seq x y z
N MET A 1 -0.26 2.97 15.89
CA MET A 1 -1.28 1.92 15.67
C MET A 1 -0.56 0.70 15.10
N LYS A 2 -0.81 -0.50 15.62
CA LYS A 2 -0.19 -1.75 15.15
C LYS A 2 -1.26 -2.54 14.39
N LEU A 3 -0.97 -2.93 13.16
CA LEU A 3 -1.84 -3.80 12.37
C LEU A 3 -1.45 -5.25 12.64
N ASP A 4 -2.44 -6.11 12.84
CA ASP A 4 -2.25 -7.55 12.92
C ASP A 4 -2.31 -8.12 11.49
N ILE A 5 -1.14 -8.23 10.85
CA ILE A 5 -1.03 -8.69 9.46
C ILE A 5 -0.37 -10.06 9.48
N ALA A 6 -1.14 -11.09 9.17
CA ALA A 6 -0.61 -12.44 8.97
C ALA A 6 -0.13 -12.64 7.52
N ARG A 7 -0.89 -12.13 6.53
CA ARG A 7 -0.53 -12.26 5.11
C ARG A 7 -1.05 -11.08 4.27
N VAL A 8 -0.21 -10.55 3.38
CA VAL A 8 -0.64 -9.55 2.39
C VAL A 8 -1.24 -10.27 1.18
N VAL A 9 -2.47 -9.90 0.82
CA VAL A 9 -3.20 -10.52 -0.30
C VAL A 9 -3.05 -9.71 -1.57
N SER A 10 -3.24 -8.38 -1.47
CA SER A 10 -3.09 -7.48 -2.61
C SER A 10 -2.70 -6.08 -2.16
N VAL A 11 -1.95 -5.39 -3.02
CA VAL A 11 -1.57 -3.99 -2.83
C VAL A 11 -1.74 -3.28 -4.16
N THR A 12 -2.39 -2.12 -4.16
CA THR A 12 -2.44 -1.25 -5.34
C THR A 12 -1.06 -0.62 -5.56
N PRO A 13 -0.40 -0.88 -6.70
CA PRO A 13 0.91 -0.31 -6.96
C PRO A 13 0.83 1.22 -7.08
N PRO A 14 1.85 1.95 -6.61
CA PRO A 14 1.90 3.40 -6.73
C PRO A 14 1.95 3.84 -8.20
N ILE A 15 1.15 4.84 -8.55
CA ILE A 15 1.19 5.45 -9.88
C ILE A 15 2.42 6.35 -10.06
N ARG A 16 2.78 6.66 -11.31
CA ARG A 16 3.83 7.63 -11.63
C ARG A 16 3.38 9.04 -11.28
N ALA A 17 3.81 9.54 -10.13
CA ALA A 17 3.55 10.89 -9.65
C ALA A 17 4.59 11.29 -8.60
N CYS A 18 5.10 12.53 -8.65
CA CYS A 18 6.04 13.04 -7.65
C CYS A 18 5.30 13.65 -6.45
N LYS A 19 4.32 12.92 -5.89
CA LYS A 19 3.51 13.32 -4.73
C LYS A 19 2.92 12.09 -4.03
N ALA A 20 2.34 12.31 -2.85
CA ALA A 20 1.54 11.30 -2.17
C ALA A 20 0.31 10.93 -3.03
N VAL A 21 0.11 9.63 -3.25
CA VAL A 21 -0.99 9.06 -4.03
C VAL A 21 -1.71 7.99 -3.20
N PRO A 22 -3.03 7.82 -3.37
CA PRO A 22 -3.77 6.79 -2.66
C PRO A 22 -3.31 5.39 -3.09
N SER A 23 -3.19 4.50 -2.11
CA SER A 23 -2.99 3.07 -2.28
C SER A 23 -3.93 2.31 -1.35
N ARG A 24 -4.22 1.07 -1.72
CA ARG A 24 -5.12 0.18 -1.01
C ARG A 24 -4.40 -1.14 -0.79
N MET A 25 -4.45 -1.64 0.44
CA MET A 25 -3.87 -2.93 0.80
C MET A 25 -4.96 -3.81 1.39
N THR A 26 -5.12 -5.00 0.83
CA THR A 26 -5.93 -6.07 1.41
C THR A 26 -4.99 -7.08 2.06
N TYR A 27 -5.23 -7.38 3.33
CA TYR A 27 -4.45 -8.33 4.11
C TYR A 27 -5.36 -9.25 4.92
N GLU A 28 -4.83 -10.41 5.26
CA GLU A 28 -5.42 -11.38 6.16
C GLU A 28 -4.79 -11.20 7.55
N ASP A 29 -5.62 -11.08 8.58
CA ASP A 29 -5.16 -10.99 9.97
C ASP A 29 -4.95 -12.38 10.60
N SER A 30 -4.51 -12.43 11.88
CA SER A 30 -4.25 -13.71 12.55
C SER A 30 -5.51 -14.55 12.80
N SER A 31 -6.71 -13.96 12.67
CA SER A 31 -8.00 -14.67 12.77
C SER A 31 -8.48 -15.25 11.45
N GLY A 32 -7.76 -14.99 10.34
CA GLY A 32 -8.17 -15.37 8.98
C GLY A 32 -9.16 -14.40 8.34
N THR A 33 -9.35 -13.21 8.91
CA THR A 33 -10.27 -12.20 8.38
C THR A 33 -9.55 -11.32 7.35
N LEU A 34 -10.21 -11.08 6.21
CA LEU A 34 -9.73 -10.16 5.18
C LEU A 34 -10.10 -8.72 5.53
N ASN A 35 -9.07 -7.90 5.71
CA ASN A 35 -9.19 -6.48 5.98
C ASN A 35 -8.63 -5.68 4.80
N THR A 36 -9.28 -4.57 4.48
CA THR A 36 -8.81 -3.65 3.44
C THR A 36 -8.67 -2.25 4.03
N LEU A 37 -7.49 -1.66 3.86
CA LEU A 37 -7.22 -0.30 4.29
C LEU A 37 -6.77 0.57 3.12
N GLU A 38 -7.09 1.86 3.22
CA GLU A 38 -6.66 2.90 2.30
C GLU A 38 -5.66 3.82 3.01
N TYR A 39 -4.57 4.13 2.32
CA TYR A 39 -3.49 4.97 2.83
C TYR A 39 -2.80 5.66 1.67
N GLN A 40 -1.93 6.62 1.97
CA GLN A 40 -1.14 7.31 0.96
C GLN A 40 0.28 6.79 0.92
N VAL A 41 0.81 6.61 -0.29
CA VAL A 41 2.21 6.24 -0.57
C VAL A 41 2.83 7.29 -1.48
N MET A 42 4.15 7.42 -1.46
CA MET A 42 4.82 8.26 -2.47
C MET A 42 4.70 7.59 -3.84
N GLY A 43 4.22 8.36 -4.82
CA GLY A 43 4.17 7.91 -6.20
C GLY A 43 5.57 7.72 -6.78
N LEU A 44 5.65 6.99 -7.89
CA LEU A 44 6.91 6.75 -8.59
C LEU A 44 7.33 8.03 -9.31
N CYS A 45 8.33 8.72 -8.76
CA CYS A 45 8.96 9.87 -9.40
C CYS A 45 10.18 9.41 -10.22
N ARG A 46 10.26 9.80 -11.49
CA ARG A 46 11.49 9.64 -12.29
C ARG A 46 12.46 10.77 -11.91
N ASN A 47 13.21 10.60 -10.82
CA ASN A 47 14.42 11.39 -10.60
C ASN A 47 15.62 10.48 -10.84
N ASN A 48 15.98 10.29 -12.11
CA ASN A 48 17.29 9.80 -12.54
C ASN A 48 17.55 10.32 -13.96
N GLY A 49 17.70 11.64 -14.05
CA GLY A 49 18.47 12.29 -15.10
C GLY A 49 19.70 12.87 -14.43
N SER A 50 20.69 12.03 -14.16
CA SER A 50 22.08 12.45 -13.92
C SER A 50 22.78 12.62 -15.26
#